data_AF-A0A7J4LL03-F1
#
_entry.id   AF-A0A7J4LL03-F1
#
_cell.length_a   1.000
_cell.length_b   1.000
_cell.length_c   1.000
_cell.angle_alpha   90.00
_cell.angle_beta   90.00
_cell.angle_gamma   90.00
#
_symmetry.space_group_name_H-M   'P 1'
#
loop_
_entity.id
_entity.type
_entity.pdbx_description
1 polymer ?
#
loop_
_entity_poly.entity_id
_entity_poly.type
_entity_poly.pdbx_seq_one_letter_code
_entity_poly.pdbx_strand_id
1 'polypeptide(L)'
;MHDIKFIREHHDLLRKDLEKRQDKAKLEWVGDILRYDEEWRKLNKLAEELRRKRNEVSQKINELKKKKEDAAAFLNEAKEIPNKISEIEDKTGKIKEKMLYLQMRLPNILHESVPYGKDEKDNKVERVFGKIKKTDFEILPHGEWIQNNFLGDFDKAAEVAGKGFNYLIGSLALLDQALMQFAIAKLVKKGFLLVEPPFMLRREAYEGVTDLADFETTMYKLQGEDMYLIATSEHPICAMLMNESIEEEKLPVKYCGISACFRKEIGSHGIDEKGLFRVHQFNKIEQFI
;
A
#
# COMPACT_ATOMS: atom_id res chain seq x y z
N MET A 1 7.29 3.22 -1.42
CA MET A 1 8.36 3.14 -0.41
C MET A 1 9.46 4.11 -0.78
N HIS A 2 10.03 4.85 0.18
CA HIS A 2 11.20 5.70 -0.07
C HIS A 2 12.46 4.86 -0.18
N ASP A 3 13.33 5.21 -1.14
CA ASP A 3 14.62 4.54 -1.30
C ASP A 3 15.55 4.85 -0.11
N ILE A 4 16.33 3.85 0.33
CA ILE A 4 17.21 4.01 1.51
C ILE A 4 18.33 5.04 1.28
N LYS A 5 18.82 5.21 0.06
CA LYS A 5 19.78 6.27 -0.27
C LYS A 5 19.10 7.64 -0.12
N PHE A 6 17.88 7.77 -0.64
CA PHE A 6 17.10 9.00 -0.47
C PHE A 6 16.87 9.33 1.01
N ILE A 7 16.49 8.35 1.84
CA ILE A 7 16.30 8.56 3.28
C ILE A 7 17.62 9.04 3.92
N ARG A 8 18.77 8.46 3.58
CA ARG A 8 20.07 8.90 4.11
C ARG A 8 20.40 10.35 3.73
N GLU A 9 20.26 10.69 2.46
CA GLU A 9 20.67 11.98 1.91
C GLU A 9 19.68 13.10 2.25
N HIS A 10 18.39 12.77 2.45
CA HIS A 10 17.30 13.73 2.58
C HIS A 10 16.40 13.49 3.80
N HIS A 11 16.92 12.87 4.87
CA HIS A 11 16.14 12.63 6.10
C HIS A 11 15.54 13.90 6.72
N ASP A 12 16.20 15.05 6.61
CA ASP A 12 15.67 16.33 7.11
C ASP A 12 14.40 16.75 6.38
N LEU A 13 14.30 16.46 5.07
CA LEU A 13 13.10 16.73 4.28
C LEU A 13 11.95 15.83 4.75
N LEU A 14 12.22 14.54 4.94
CA LEU A 14 11.25 13.58 5.47
C LEU A 14 10.75 13.98 6.86
N ARG A 15 11.65 14.42 7.74
CA ARG A 15 11.28 14.89 9.08
C ARG A 15 10.35 16.09 9.03
N LYS A 16 10.68 17.11 8.23
CA LYS A 16 9.81 18.29 8.04
C LYS A 16 8.44 17.92 7.46
N ASP A 17 8.38 16.99 6.51
CA ASP A 17 7.10 16.50 5.97
C ASP A 17 6.26 15.78 7.03
N LEU A 18 6.89 14.92 7.84
CA LEU A 18 6.23 14.21 8.93
C LEU A 18 5.76 15.15 10.06
N GLU A 19 6.51 16.20 10.36
CA GLU A 19 6.09 17.28 11.25
C GLU A 19 4.88 18.03 10.71
N LYS A 20 4.88 18.35 9.41
CA LYS A 20 3.73 18.97 8.72
C LYS A 20 2.49 18.07 8.79
N ARG A 21 2.67 16.75 8.70
CA ARG A 21 1.62 15.73 8.88
C ARG A 21 1.23 15.47 10.34
N GLN A 22 2.00 15.98 11.30
CA GLN A 22 1.83 15.75 12.74
C GLN A 22 1.98 14.27 13.16
N ASP A 23 2.70 13.47 12.37
CA ASP A 23 2.91 12.04 12.65
C ASP A 23 4.15 11.81 13.53
N LYS A 24 3.96 12.00 14.83
CA LYS A 24 5.04 11.88 15.83
C LYS A 24 5.63 10.47 15.87
N ALA A 25 4.83 9.44 15.66
CA ALA A 25 5.30 8.07 15.71
C ALA A 25 6.26 7.78 14.55
N LYS A 26 5.87 8.16 13.31
CA LYS A 26 6.72 7.95 12.14
C LYS A 26 7.93 8.90 12.09
N LEU A 27 7.88 10.04 12.77
CA LEU A 27 9.03 10.94 12.89
C LEU A 27 10.25 10.25 13.55
N GLU A 28 10.01 9.47 14.61
CA GLU A 28 11.06 8.68 15.27
C GLU A 28 11.59 7.56 14.36
N TRP A 29 10.73 6.99 13.52
CA TRP A 29 11.11 5.90 12.61
C TRP A 29 12.19 6.31 11.61
N VAL A 30 12.27 7.58 11.22
CA VAL A 30 13.36 8.07 10.36
C VAL A 30 14.72 7.85 11.03
N GLY A 31 14.82 8.11 12.35
CA GLY A 31 16.03 7.82 13.12
C GLY A 31 16.33 6.32 13.24
N ASP A 32 15.29 5.52 13.51
CA ASP A 32 15.43 4.07 13.60
C ASP A 32 15.89 3.43 12.28
N ILE A 33 15.34 3.87 11.15
CA ILE A 33 15.74 3.40 9.81
C ILE A 33 17.22 3.70 9.56
N LEU A 34 17.68 4.93 9.85
CA LEU A 34 19.09 5.29 9.66
C LEU A 34 20.02 4.47 10.56
N ARG A 35 19.62 4.21 11.80
CA ARG A 35 20.37 3.35 12.73
C ARG A 35 20.45 1.92 12.21
N TYR A 36 19.33 1.36 11.74
CA TYR A 36 19.28 0.01 11.18
C TYR A 36 20.09 -0.11 9.88
N ASP A 37 20.07 0.89 9.00
CA ASP A 37 20.92 0.93 7.81
C ASP A 37 22.42 0.94 8.18
N GLU A 38 22.81 1.74 9.17
CA GLU A 38 24.20 1.78 9.62
C GLU A 38 24.66 0.44 10.20
N GLU A 39 23.83 -0.18 11.04
CA GLU A 39 24.09 -1.49 11.61
C GLU A 39 24.17 -2.58 10.51
N TRP A 40 23.23 -2.56 9.57
CA TRP A 40 23.20 -3.47 8.43
C TRP A 40 24.48 -3.36 7.57
N ARG A 41 24.93 -2.13 7.26
CA ARG A 41 26.18 -1.90 6.52
C ARG A 41 27.41 -2.39 7.28
N LYS A 42 27.47 -2.16 8.59
CA LYS A 42 28.59 -2.64 9.44
C LYS A 42 28.64 -4.16 9.48
N LEU A 43 27.51 -4.82 9.66
CA LEU A 43 27.43 -6.29 9.69
C LEU A 43 27.79 -6.91 8.34
N ASN A 44 27.32 -6.34 7.23
CA ASN A 44 27.73 -6.80 5.90
C ASN A 44 29.24 -6.66 5.67
N LYS A 45 29.82 -5.52 6.07
CA LYS A 45 31.27 -5.33 5.99
C LYS A 45 32.02 -6.40 6.81
N LEU A 46 31.55 -6.69 8.02
CA LEU A 46 32.13 -7.73 8.87
C LEU A 46 31.98 -9.13 8.26
N ALA A 47 30.84 -9.44 7.65
CA ALA A 47 30.62 -10.70 6.94
C ALA A 47 31.61 -10.87 5.78
N GLU A 48 31.81 -9.82 4.97
CA GLU A 48 32.79 -9.81 3.89
C GLU A 48 34.24 -9.97 4.40
N GLU A 49 34.59 -9.30 5.50
CA GLU A 49 35.90 -9.45 6.14
C GLU A 49 36.14 -10.88 6.64
N LEU A 50 35.12 -11.53 7.22
CA LEU A 50 35.20 -12.93 7.65
C LEU A 50 35.28 -13.90 6.45
N ARG A 51 34.54 -13.64 5.37
CA ARG A 51 34.62 -14.43 4.13
C ARG A 51 36.02 -14.34 3.51
N ARG A 52 36.60 -13.13 3.47
CA ARG A 52 37.99 -12.93 3.03
C ARG A 52 38.96 -13.68 3.94
N LYS A 53 38.83 -13.54 5.26
CA LYS A 53 39.66 -14.23 6.25
C LYS A 53 39.58 -15.76 6.12
N ARG A 54 38.39 -16.32 5.90
CA ARG A 54 38.20 -17.76 5.65
C ARG A 54 39.00 -18.24 4.44
N ASN A 55 38.98 -17.47 3.35
CA ASN A 55 39.68 -17.81 2.12
C ASN A 55 41.21 -17.74 2.33
N GLU A 56 41.70 -16.70 3.01
CA GLU A 56 43.13 -16.55 3.38
C GLU A 56 43.62 -17.70 4.28
N VAL A 57 42.85 -18.06 5.31
CA VAL A 57 43.17 -19.19 6.21
C VAL A 57 43.18 -20.51 5.43
N SER A 58 42.23 -20.71 4.53
CA SER A 58 42.15 -21.90 3.68
C SER A 58 43.35 -22.03 2.74
N GLN A 59 43.84 -20.91 2.19
CA GLN A 59 45.08 -20.87 1.40
C GLN A 59 46.31 -21.23 2.26
N LYS A 60 46.44 -20.63 3.45
CA LYS A 60 47.54 -20.94 4.38
C LYS A 60 47.56 -22.40 4.82
N ILE A 61 46.40 -23.00 5.11
CA ILE A 61 46.29 -24.43 5.43
C ILE A 61 46.83 -25.30 4.27
N ASN A 62 46.48 -24.96 3.03
CA ASN A 62 46.95 -25.70 1.86
C ASN A 62 48.47 -25.55 1.66
N GLU A 63 49.04 -24.37 1.91
CA GLU A 63 50.48 -24.13 1.86
C GLU A 63 51.25 -24.90 2.94
N LEU A 64 50.80 -24.85 4.18
CA LEU A 64 51.44 -25.56 5.31
C LEU A 64 51.37 -27.08 5.12
N LYS A 65 50.24 -27.60 4.63
CA LYS A 65 50.10 -29.03 4.27
C LYS A 65 51.07 -29.44 3.16
N LYS A 66 51.30 -28.59 2.15
CA LYS A 66 52.30 -28.85 1.10
C LYS A 66 53.73 -28.87 1.66
N LYS A 67 54.03 -28.02 2.65
CA LYS A 67 55.33 -27.95 3.33
C LYS A 67 55.52 -29.00 4.43
N LYS A 68 54.50 -29.80 4.74
CA LYS A 68 54.46 -30.77 5.87
C LYS A 68 54.68 -30.12 7.24
N GLU A 69 54.23 -28.88 7.40
CA GLU A 69 54.27 -28.12 8.65
C GLU A 69 52.94 -28.25 9.42
N ASP A 70 52.93 -27.94 10.72
CA ASP A 70 51.73 -27.99 11.55
C ASP A 70 50.74 -26.87 11.17
N ALA A 71 49.49 -27.27 10.88
CA ALA A 71 48.39 -26.39 10.52
C ALA A 71 47.24 -26.40 11.55
N ALA A 72 47.43 -26.99 12.72
CA ALA A 72 46.38 -27.17 13.72
C ALA A 72 45.71 -25.85 14.15
N ALA A 73 46.50 -24.78 14.35
CA ALA A 73 45.98 -23.46 14.72
C ALA A 73 45.05 -22.87 13.64
N PHE A 74 45.47 -22.95 12.37
CA PHE A 74 44.66 -22.47 11.24
C PHE A 74 43.42 -23.34 10.99
N LEU A 75 43.51 -24.65 11.24
CA LEU A 75 42.35 -25.55 11.16
C LEU A 75 41.27 -25.22 12.19
N ASN A 76 41.65 -24.84 13.41
CA ASN A 76 40.69 -24.41 14.43
C ASN A 76 40.07 -23.05 14.06
N GLU A 77 40.89 -22.10 13.61
CA GLU A 77 40.39 -20.80 13.14
C GLU A 77 39.42 -20.94 11.95
N ALA A 78 39.72 -21.82 10.99
CA ALA A 78 38.85 -22.11 9.86
C ALA A 78 37.50 -22.73 10.25
N LYS A 79 37.45 -23.48 11.36
CA LYS A 79 36.21 -24.10 11.87
C LYS A 79 35.28 -23.11 12.54
N GLU A 80 35.80 -22.05 13.16
CA GLU A 80 34.97 -21.05 13.85
C GLU A 80 34.34 -20.01 12.91
N ILE A 81 35.00 -19.69 11.80
CA ILE A 81 34.57 -18.63 10.89
C ILE A 81 33.17 -18.88 10.30
N PRO A 82 32.80 -20.10 9.83
CA PRO A 82 31.46 -20.37 9.31
C PRO A 82 30.33 -20.05 10.30
N ASN A 83 30.50 -20.41 11.57
CA ASN A 83 29.49 -20.12 12.60
C ASN A 83 29.33 -18.61 12.81
N LYS A 84 30.45 -17.87 12.88
CA LYS A 84 30.42 -16.40 13.01
C LYS A 84 29.76 -15.73 11.80
N ILE A 85 30.00 -16.23 10.58
CA ILE A 85 29.32 -15.76 9.37
C ILE A 85 27.81 -16.00 9.47
N SER A 86 27.40 -17.21 9.82
CA SER A 86 25.97 -17.57 9.97
C SER A 86 25.26 -16.67 10.99
N GLU A 87 25.86 -16.43 12.16
CA GLU A 87 25.29 -15.54 13.17
C GLU A 87 25.14 -14.09 12.69
N ILE A 88 26.12 -13.60 11.92
CA ILE A 88 26.08 -12.25 11.35
C ILE A 88 25.01 -12.16 10.26
N GLU A 89 24.90 -13.17 9.40
CA GLU A 89 23.88 -13.23 8.35
C GLU A 89 22.46 -13.26 8.95
N ASP A 90 22.23 -14.04 10.00
CA ASP A 90 20.96 -14.07 10.73
C ASP A 90 20.60 -12.70 11.33
N LYS A 91 21.58 -12.04 11.97
CA LYS A 91 21.39 -10.68 12.52
C LYS A 91 21.09 -9.67 11.41
N THR A 92 21.84 -9.76 10.31
CA THR A 92 21.69 -8.89 9.13
C THR A 92 20.30 -9.03 8.53
N GLY A 93 19.79 -10.27 8.41
CA GLY A 93 18.43 -10.55 7.94
C GLY A 93 17.37 -9.89 8.81
N LYS A 94 17.44 -10.09 10.14
CA LYS A 94 16.50 -9.49 11.10
C LYS A 94 16.51 -7.96 11.08
N ILE A 95 17.67 -7.34 10.93
CA ILE A 95 17.79 -5.88 10.83
C ILE A 95 17.18 -5.38 9.51
N LYS A 96 17.44 -6.09 8.40
CA LYS A 96 16.86 -5.76 7.11
C LYS A 96 15.33 -5.84 7.13
N GLU A 97 14.76 -6.86 7.76
CA GLU A 97 13.31 -6.99 7.93
C GLU A 97 12.71 -5.83 8.73
N LYS A 98 13.31 -5.47 9.88
CA LYS A 98 12.88 -4.31 10.68
C LYS A 98 12.96 -3.01 9.90
N MET A 99 14.05 -2.81 9.16
CA MET A 99 14.26 -1.63 8.34
C MET A 99 13.22 -1.55 7.21
N LEU A 100 12.95 -2.66 6.52
CA LEU A 100 11.94 -2.72 5.46
C LEU A 100 10.52 -2.47 6.01
N TYR A 101 10.21 -3.05 7.17
CA TYR A 101 8.91 -2.86 7.84
C TYR A 101 8.61 -1.37 8.09
N LEU A 102 9.61 -0.60 8.55
CA LEU A 102 9.48 0.84 8.78
C LEU A 102 9.44 1.62 7.47
N GLN A 103 10.32 1.32 6.51
CA GLN A 103 10.36 2.00 5.21
C GLN A 103 9.04 1.88 4.44
N MET A 104 8.42 0.69 4.45
CA MET A 104 7.14 0.44 3.78
C MET A 104 5.97 1.21 4.38
N ARG A 105 6.10 1.69 5.62
CA ARG A 105 5.04 2.44 6.32
C ARG A 105 5.30 3.95 6.38
N LEU A 106 6.39 4.44 5.80
CA LEU A 106 6.59 5.88 5.66
C LEU A 106 5.67 6.42 4.56
N PRO A 107 4.92 7.51 4.82
CA PRO A 107 4.06 8.13 3.82
C PRO A 107 4.90 8.76 2.71
N ASN A 108 4.29 8.97 1.54
CA ASN A 108 4.93 9.76 0.48
C ASN A 108 5.18 11.21 0.96
N ILE A 109 6.14 11.93 0.37
CA ILE A 109 6.37 13.34 0.69
C ILE A 109 5.24 14.18 0.09
N LEU A 110 4.69 15.11 0.87
CA LEU A 110 3.71 16.07 0.36
C LEU A 110 4.39 17.03 -0.62
N HIS A 111 3.70 17.32 -1.73
CA HIS A 111 4.10 18.42 -2.59
C HIS A 111 4.05 19.75 -1.81
N GLU A 112 4.91 20.70 -2.17
CA GLU A 112 5.01 22.00 -1.49
C GLU A 112 3.69 22.79 -1.47
N SER A 113 2.85 22.57 -2.50
CA SER A 113 1.53 23.21 -2.63
C SER A 113 0.48 22.66 -1.68
N VAL A 114 0.70 21.51 -1.04
CA VAL A 114 -0.27 20.95 -0.08
C VAL A 114 -0.32 21.86 1.14
N PRO A 115 -1.47 22.44 1.51
CA PRO A 115 -1.56 23.29 2.68
C PRO A 115 -1.30 22.49 3.97
N TYR A 116 -0.83 23.16 5.00
CA TYR A 116 -0.90 22.58 6.35
C TYR A 116 -2.36 22.48 6.79
N GLY A 117 -2.69 21.38 7.47
CA GLY A 117 -4.00 21.14 8.07
C GLY A 117 -3.91 20.00 9.08
N LYS A 118 -4.76 20.04 10.12
CA LYS A 118 -4.85 19.02 11.16
C LYS A 118 -5.89 17.95 10.82
N ASP A 119 -7.02 18.38 10.27
CA ASP A 119 -8.14 17.52 9.93
C ASP A 119 -8.88 18.05 8.69
N GLU A 120 -9.97 17.42 8.31
CA GLU A 120 -10.74 17.77 7.11
C GLU A 120 -11.29 19.21 7.11
N LYS A 121 -11.35 19.89 8.27
CA LYS A 121 -11.85 21.27 8.37
C LYS A 121 -10.84 22.30 7.90
N ASP A 122 -9.56 21.93 7.85
CA ASP A 122 -8.48 22.79 7.36
C ASP A 122 -8.29 22.68 5.83
N ASN A 123 -9.05 21.80 5.17
CA ASN A 123 -9.03 21.68 3.72
C ASN A 123 -9.48 22.99 3.04
N LYS A 124 -8.75 23.40 2.01
CA LYS A 124 -9.06 24.59 1.24
C LYS A 124 -9.96 24.26 0.04
N VAL A 125 -11.00 25.06 -0.15
CA VAL A 125 -11.87 24.97 -1.33
C VAL A 125 -11.19 25.69 -2.49
N GLU A 126 -10.65 24.91 -3.44
CA GLU A 126 -9.98 25.46 -4.62
C GLU A 126 -10.96 25.96 -5.70
N ARG A 127 -12.11 25.30 -5.84
CA ARG A 127 -13.11 25.66 -6.86
C ARG A 127 -14.50 25.20 -6.47
N VAL A 128 -15.50 26.03 -6.79
CA VAL A 128 -16.92 25.69 -6.73
C VAL A 128 -17.51 25.77 -8.14
N PHE A 129 -18.38 24.84 -8.50
CA PHE A 129 -19.04 24.82 -9.81
C PHE A 129 -20.54 24.53 -9.66
N GLY A 130 -21.37 25.22 -10.45
CA GLY A 130 -22.83 25.14 -10.36
C GLY A 130 -23.41 26.04 -9.25
N LYS A 131 -24.71 25.90 -9.01
CA LYS A 131 -25.44 26.59 -7.94
C LYS A 131 -26.23 25.57 -7.14
N ILE A 132 -26.16 25.63 -5.81
CA ILE A 132 -26.97 24.80 -4.93
C ILE A 132 -28.44 25.19 -5.12
N LYS A 133 -29.27 24.22 -5.50
CA LYS A 133 -30.71 24.46 -5.73
C LYS A 133 -31.39 24.67 -4.38
N LYS A 134 -32.06 25.80 -4.21
CA LYS A 134 -33.01 25.99 -3.10
C LYS A 134 -34.31 25.28 -3.46
N THR A 135 -34.87 24.56 -2.51
CA THR A 135 -36.16 23.86 -2.66
C THR A 135 -37.17 24.49 -1.69
N ASP A 136 -38.42 24.58 -2.14
CA ASP A 136 -39.55 25.03 -1.30
C ASP A 136 -40.22 23.85 -0.56
N PHE A 137 -39.59 22.68 -0.62
CA PHE A 137 -40.00 21.44 0.02
C PHE A 137 -38.82 20.82 0.77
N GLU A 138 -39.14 20.00 1.77
CA GLU A 138 -38.18 19.24 2.56
C GLU A 138 -37.45 18.20 1.69
N ILE A 139 -36.11 18.22 1.70
CA ILE A 139 -35.29 17.26 0.96
C ILE A 139 -35.09 16.04 1.86
N LEU A 140 -35.65 14.90 1.44
CA LEU A 140 -35.41 13.64 2.12
C LEU A 140 -33.96 13.17 1.92
N PRO A 141 -33.33 12.57 2.94
CA PRO A 141 -32.08 11.84 2.77
C PRO A 141 -32.22 10.77 1.68
N HIS A 142 -31.17 10.51 0.90
CA HIS A 142 -31.24 9.59 -0.24
C HIS A 142 -31.66 8.17 0.17
N GLY A 143 -31.18 7.67 1.32
CA GLY A 143 -31.57 6.35 1.82
C GLY A 143 -33.06 6.23 2.09
N GLU A 144 -33.67 7.25 2.70
CA GLU A 144 -35.12 7.30 2.95
C GLU A 144 -35.89 7.40 1.63
N TRP A 145 -35.46 8.29 0.74
CA TRP A 145 -36.11 8.46 -0.57
C TRP A 145 -36.07 7.16 -1.39
N ILE A 146 -34.95 6.44 -1.38
CA ILE A 146 -34.80 5.15 -2.09
C ILE A 146 -35.78 4.11 -1.56
N GLN A 147 -35.92 3.97 -0.24
CA GLN A 147 -36.85 3.01 0.37
C GLN A 147 -38.31 3.37 0.08
N ASN A 148 -38.68 4.65 0.25
CA ASN A 148 -40.06 5.12 0.01
C ASN A 148 -40.52 4.89 -1.42
N ASN A 149 -39.58 4.78 -2.37
CA ASN A 149 -39.86 4.52 -3.78
C ASN A 149 -39.59 3.07 -4.22
N PHE A 150 -39.32 2.15 -3.28
CA PHE A 150 -39.02 0.73 -3.57
C PHE A 150 -37.85 0.53 -4.55
N LEU A 151 -36.88 1.45 -4.55
CA LEU A 151 -35.71 1.43 -5.43
C LEU A 151 -34.49 0.76 -4.77
N GLY A 152 -34.60 0.38 -3.51
CA GLY A 152 -33.59 -0.37 -2.82
C GLY A 152 -34.10 -0.90 -1.48
N ASP A 153 -33.40 -1.89 -0.95
CA ASP A 153 -33.76 -2.56 0.29
C ASP A 153 -32.52 -2.70 1.19
N PHE A 154 -32.42 -1.82 2.18
CA PHE A 154 -31.33 -1.80 3.16
C PHE A 154 -31.60 -2.75 4.34
N ASP A 155 -32.87 -2.90 4.73
CA ASP A 155 -33.24 -3.73 5.88
C ASP A 155 -33.08 -5.22 5.52
N LYS A 156 -33.49 -5.62 4.31
CA LYS A 156 -33.25 -6.97 3.81
C LYS A 156 -31.78 -7.25 3.55
N ALA A 157 -31.03 -6.26 3.06
CA ALA A 157 -29.58 -6.41 2.92
C ALA A 157 -28.89 -6.59 4.29
N ALA A 158 -29.34 -5.87 5.32
CA ALA A 158 -28.85 -6.02 6.68
C ALA A 158 -29.16 -7.41 7.26
N GLU A 159 -30.33 -7.96 6.97
CA GLU A 159 -30.71 -9.33 7.36
C GLU A 159 -29.81 -10.39 6.69
N VAL A 160 -29.51 -10.21 5.40
CA VAL A 160 -28.80 -11.22 4.58
C VAL A 160 -27.28 -11.14 4.71
N ALA A 161 -26.71 -9.93 4.69
CA ALA A 161 -25.27 -9.70 4.60
C ALA A 161 -24.69 -8.84 5.74
N GLY A 162 -25.55 -8.26 6.59
CA GLY A 162 -25.17 -7.35 7.66
C GLY A 162 -25.29 -5.87 7.28
N LYS A 163 -25.15 -4.99 8.28
CA LYS A 163 -25.21 -3.53 8.10
C LYS A 163 -24.18 -3.05 7.08
N GLY A 164 -24.49 -1.98 6.35
CA GLY A 164 -23.59 -1.40 5.33
C GLY A 164 -23.67 -2.08 3.95
N PHE A 165 -24.53 -3.08 3.78
CA PHE A 165 -24.90 -3.63 2.47
C PHE A 165 -26.26 -3.08 2.00
N ASN A 166 -26.55 -3.23 0.71
CA ASN A 166 -27.79 -2.74 0.09
C ASN A 166 -28.20 -3.63 -1.09
N TYR A 167 -29.51 -3.66 -1.37
CA TYR A 167 -30.03 -4.04 -2.68
C TYR A 167 -30.37 -2.77 -3.48
N LEU A 168 -29.91 -2.68 -4.73
CA LEU A 168 -30.43 -1.73 -5.72
C LEU A 168 -31.50 -2.43 -6.56
N ILE A 169 -32.65 -1.78 -6.75
CA ILE A 169 -33.82 -2.39 -7.38
C ILE A 169 -34.33 -1.51 -8.53
N GLY A 170 -34.75 -2.16 -9.61
CA GLY A 170 -35.44 -1.50 -10.73
C GLY A 170 -34.62 -0.39 -11.37
N SER A 171 -35.21 0.81 -11.45
CA SER A 171 -34.58 1.95 -12.14
C SER A 171 -33.30 2.45 -11.46
N LEU A 172 -33.11 2.23 -10.17
CA LEU A 172 -31.87 2.61 -9.48
C LEU A 172 -30.71 1.67 -9.86
N ALA A 173 -30.97 0.37 -10.00
CA ALA A 173 -29.98 -0.57 -10.51
C ALA A 173 -29.60 -0.27 -11.97
N LEU A 174 -30.59 0.09 -12.80
CA LEU A 174 -30.33 0.55 -14.18
C LEU A 174 -29.50 1.85 -14.21
N LEU A 175 -29.77 2.78 -13.27
CA LEU A 175 -29.02 4.02 -13.16
C LEU A 175 -27.55 3.77 -12.79
N ASP A 176 -27.28 2.86 -11.85
CA ASP A 176 -25.91 2.46 -11.49
C ASP A 176 -25.12 1.97 -12.72
N GLN A 177 -25.72 1.08 -13.51
CA GLN A 177 -25.14 0.60 -14.77
C GLN A 177 -24.94 1.73 -15.78
N ALA A 178 -25.92 2.62 -15.94
CA ALA A 178 -25.84 3.74 -16.87
C ALA A 178 -24.73 4.73 -16.50
N LEU A 179 -24.52 4.99 -15.21
CA LEU A 179 -23.46 5.86 -14.71
C LEU A 179 -22.07 5.26 -14.99
N MET A 180 -21.90 3.96 -14.77
CA MET A 180 -20.66 3.25 -15.11
C MET A 180 -20.35 3.36 -16.62
N GLN A 181 -21.32 3.06 -17.48
CA GLN A 181 -21.14 3.14 -18.93
C GLN A 181 -20.87 4.57 -19.41
N PHE A 182 -21.51 5.56 -18.80
CA PHE A 182 -21.26 6.97 -19.09
C PHE A 182 -19.82 7.39 -18.77
N ALA A 183 -19.32 7.01 -17.59
CA ALA A 183 -17.95 7.31 -17.19
C ALA A 183 -16.93 6.62 -18.09
N ILE A 184 -17.13 5.33 -18.40
CA ILE A 184 -16.29 4.57 -19.33
C ILE A 184 -16.25 5.24 -20.69
N ALA A 185 -17.42 5.56 -21.28
CA ALA A 185 -17.48 6.19 -22.60
C ALA A 185 -16.72 7.52 -22.63
N LYS A 186 -16.77 8.31 -21.55
CA LYS A 186 -16.01 9.56 -21.44
C LYS A 186 -14.50 9.33 -21.35
N LEU A 187 -14.05 8.34 -20.59
CA LEU A 187 -12.63 8.06 -20.40
C LEU A 187 -12.01 7.41 -21.65
N VAL A 188 -12.70 6.46 -22.27
CA VAL A 188 -12.27 5.86 -23.53
C VAL A 188 -12.14 6.91 -24.63
N LYS A 189 -13.09 7.86 -24.72
CA LYS A 189 -12.99 9.00 -25.65
C LYS A 189 -11.77 9.91 -25.36
N LYS A 190 -11.25 9.91 -24.13
CA LYS A 190 -10.02 10.63 -23.72
C LYS A 190 -8.75 9.79 -23.90
N GLY A 191 -8.84 8.61 -24.51
CA GLY A 191 -7.70 7.74 -24.77
C GLY A 191 -7.29 6.84 -23.61
N PHE A 192 -8.17 6.62 -22.63
CA PHE A 192 -7.95 5.60 -21.60
C PHE A 192 -8.35 4.22 -22.14
N LEU A 193 -7.52 3.20 -21.88
CA LEU A 193 -7.84 1.81 -22.20
C LEU A 193 -8.72 1.23 -21.09
N LEU A 194 -9.89 0.70 -21.44
CA LEU A 194 -10.79 0.04 -20.49
C LEU A 194 -10.15 -1.25 -19.98
N VAL A 195 -10.12 -1.43 -18.65
CA VAL A 195 -9.62 -2.62 -17.97
C VAL A 195 -10.62 -3.05 -16.91
N GLU A 196 -11.00 -4.32 -16.95
CA GLU A 196 -11.69 -5.00 -15.86
C GLU A 196 -10.67 -5.94 -15.17
N PRO A 197 -10.13 -5.56 -14.00
CA PRO A 197 -9.09 -6.34 -13.35
C PRO A 197 -9.66 -7.47 -12.49
N PRO A 198 -8.81 -8.40 -12.00
CA PRO A 198 -9.21 -9.34 -10.94
C PRO A 198 -9.68 -8.61 -9.69
N PHE A 199 -10.76 -9.10 -9.07
CA PHE A 199 -11.31 -8.50 -7.83
C PHE A 199 -10.65 -9.04 -6.56
N MET A 200 -9.64 -9.90 -6.72
CA MET A 200 -8.85 -10.45 -5.63
C MET A 200 -7.37 -10.40 -5.99
N LEU A 201 -6.54 -10.06 -5.01
CA LEU A 201 -5.09 -9.97 -5.16
C LEU A 201 -4.38 -10.81 -4.08
N ARG A 202 -3.22 -11.35 -4.44
CA ARG A 202 -2.28 -11.90 -3.46
C ARG A 202 -1.67 -10.80 -2.61
N ARG A 203 -1.20 -11.15 -1.41
CA ARG A 203 -0.61 -10.20 -0.47
C ARG A 203 0.53 -9.39 -1.09
N GLU A 204 1.48 -10.06 -1.73
CA GLU A 204 2.66 -9.43 -2.34
C GLU A 204 2.31 -8.29 -3.31
N ALA A 205 1.35 -8.53 -4.21
CA ALA A 205 0.87 -7.51 -5.15
C ALA A 205 0.19 -6.33 -4.44
N TYR A 206 -0.56 -6.62 -3.37
CA TYR A 206 -1.30 -5.62 -2.61
C TYR A 206 -0.38 -4.72 -1.77
N GLU A 207 0.64 -5.30 -1.13
CA GLU A 207 1.60 -4.56 -0.30
C GLU A 207 2.39 -3.51 -1.11
N GLY A 208 2.46 -3.66 -2.44
CA GLY A 208 3.06 -2.68 -3.34
C GLY A 208 2.20 -1.44 -3.62
N VAL A 209 0.89 -1.49 -3.34
CA VAL A 209 -0.09 -0.49 -3.85
C VAL A 209 -0.92 0.18 -2.76
N THR A 210 -0.79 -0.21 -1.48
CA THR A 210 -1.51 0.39 -0.35
C THR A 210 -0.61 0.57 0.86
N ASP A 211 -0.99 1.45 1.80
CA ASP A 211 -0.36 1.48 3.13
C ASP A 211 -0.66 0.15 3.87
N LEU A 212 0.37 -0.44 4.45
CA LEU A 212 0.27 -1.68 5.21
C LEU A 212 -0.64 -1.55 6.45
N ALA A 213 -0.83 -0.33 6.98
CA ALA A 213 -1.79 -0.09 8.06
C ALA A 213 -3.25 -0.24 7.58
N ASP A 214 -3.54 0.17 6.34
CA ASP A 214 -4.87 0.04 5.72
C ASP A 214 -5.16 -1.42 5.36
N PHE A 215 -4.11 -2.19 5.03
CA PHE A 215 -4.22 -3.61 4.72
C PHE A 215 -4.86 -4.42 5.85
N GLU A 216 -4.51 -4.12 7.10
CA GLU A 216 -4.98 -4.86 8.27
C GLU A 216 -6.40 -4.44 8.70
N THR A 217 -6.73 -3.17 8.51
CA THR A 217 -7.95 -2.54 9.07
C THR A 217 -9.09 -2.45 8.05
N THR A 218 -8.78 -2.22 6.77
CA THR A 218 -9.78 -1.88 5.74
C THR A 218 -10.09 -3.05 4.80
N MET A 219 -9.17 -4.00 4.62
CA MET A 219 -9.29 -5.03 3.57
C MET A 219 -9.95 -6.33 4.06
N TYR A 220 -10.79 -6.93 3.22
CA TYR A 220 -11.31 -8.28 3.43
C TYR A 220 -10.32 -9.32 2.95
N LYS A 221 -9.94 -10.25 3.84
CA LYS A 221 -9.09 -11.42 3.54
C LYS A 221 -9.95 -12.66 3.38
N LEU A 222 -9.66 -13.48 2.37
CA LEU A 222 -10.29 -14.78 2.20
C LEU A 222 -9.74 -15.79 3.22
N GLN A 223 -10.63 -16.53 3.86
CA GLN A 223 -10.24 -17.54 4.84
C GLN A 223 -9.54 -18.72 4.15
N GLY A 224 -8.38 -19.13 4.67
CA GLY A 224 -7.62 -20.25 4.13
C GLY A 224 -6.78 -19.94 2.90
N GLU A 225 -6.82 -18.71 2.38
CA GLU A 225 -6.14 -18.29 1.15
C GLU A 225 -5.26 -17.05 1.41
N ASP A 226 -4.17 -16.91 0.66
CA ASP A 226 -3.40 -15.67 0.60
C ASP A 226 -3.99 -14.72 -0.45
N MET A 227 -5.28 -14.40 -0.29
CA MET A 227 -6.06 -13.58 -1.22
C MET A 227 -6.90 -12.56 -0.48
N TYR A 228 -6.99 -11.35 -1.04
CA TYR A 228 -7.69 -10.20 -0.47
C TYR A 228 -8.59 -9.57 -1.52
N LEU A 229 -9.80 -9.16 -1.12
CA LEU A 229 -10.68 -8.40 -2.00
C LEU A 229 -10.10 -7.00 -2.26
N ILE A 230 -10.30 -6.49 -3.47
CA ILE A 230 -9.84 -5.14 -3.84
C ILE A 230 -10.74 -4.06 -3.22
N ALA A 231 -10.15 -2.97 -2.71
CA ALA A 231 -10.88 -1.78 -2.27
C ALA A 231 -11.07 -0.73 -3.37
N THR A 232 -10.45 -0.96 -4.53
CA THR A 232 -10.43 -0.10 -5.72
C THR A 232 -9.77 -0.87 -6.88
N SER A 233 -10.19 -0.64 -8.12
CA SER A 233 -9.51 -1.16 -9.32
C SER A 233 -8.11 -0.56 -9.54
N GLU A 234 -7.77 0.54 -8.85
CA GLU A 234 -6.41 1.09 -8.79
C GLU A 234 -5.37 0.04 -8.36
N HIS A 235 -5.66 -0.72 -7.30
CA HIS A 235 -4.73 -1.70 -6.74
C HIS A 235 -4.30 -2.77 -7.77
N PRO A 236 -5.22 -3.50 -8.43
CA PRO A 236 -4.83 -4.51 -9.40
C PRO A 236 -4.31 -3.90 -10.71
N ILE A 237 -4.71 -2.68 -11.09
CA ILE A 237 -4.17 -2.01 -12.28
C ILE A 237 -2.71 -1.59 -12.05
N CYS A 238 -2.39 -1.07 -10.86
CA CYS A 238 -1.01 -0.78 -10.49
C CYS A 238 -0.18 -2.07 -10.45
N ALA A 239 -0.71 -3.12 -9.80
CA ALA A 239 -0.05 -4.42 -9.72
C ALA A 239 0.11 -5.13 -11.08
N MET A 240 -0.72 -4.82 -12.07
CA MET A 240 -0.59 -5.33 -13.44
C MET A 240 0.75 -4.92 -14.09
N LEU A 241 1.34 -3.81 -13.64
CA LEU A 241 2.63 -3.30 -14.12
C LEU A 241 3.80 -3.67 -13.18
N MET A 242 3.55 -4.51 -12.18
CA MET A 242 4.57 -4.92 -11.20
C MET A 242 5.69 -5.71 -11.89
N ASN A 243 6.94 -5.36 -11.57
CA ASN A 243 8.16 -5.97 -12.14
C ASN A 243 8.32 -5.79 -13.66
N GLU A 244 7.54 -4.91 -14.29
CA GLU A 244 7.65 -4.60 -15.71
C GLU A 244 8.53 -3.36 -15.94
N SER A 245 9.23 -3.34 -17.08
CA SER A 245 9.91 -2.13 -17.57
C SER A 245 9.08 -1.52 -18.68
N ILE A 246 8.67 -0.26 -18.49
CA ILE A 246 7.85 0.46 -19.45
C ILE A 246 8.77 1.38 -20.28
N GLU A 247 8.73 1.22 -21.60
CA GLU A 247 9.41 2.10 -22.55
C GLU A 247 8.84 3.52 -22.47
N GLU A 248 9.70 4.54 -22.53
CA GLU A 248 9.31 5.95 -22.37
C GLU A 248 8.30 6.37 -23.44
N GLU A 249 8.41 5.83 -24.65
CA GLU A 249 7.50 6.11 -25.78
C GLU A 249 6.07 5.59 -25.55
N LYS A 250 5.88 4.65 -24.61
CA LYS A 250 4.56 4.13 -24.22
C LYS A 250 3.89 5.01 -23.15
N LEU A 251 4.60 5.99 -22.59
CA LEU A 251 4.05 6.91 -21.60
C LEU A 251 3.31 8.09 -22.24
N PRO A 252 2.24 8.61 -21.60
CA PRO A 252 1.59 8.06 -20.41
C PRO A 252 0.73 6.84 -20.73
N VAL A 253 0.87 5.78 -19.94
CA VAL A 253 -0.09 4.67 -19.92
C VAL A 253 -1.37 5.16 -19.23
N LYS A 254 -2.55 4.84 -19.77
CA LYS A 254 -3.82 5.33 -19.23
C LYS A 254 -4.84 4.21 -19.19
N TYR A 255 -5.32 3.88 -18.00
CA TYR A 255 -6.35 2.85 -17.81
C TYR A 255 -7.62 3.41 -17.16
N CYS A 256 -8.76 2.96 -17.70
CA CYS A 256 -10.08 3.15 -17.15
C CYS A 256 -10.49 1.84 -16.47
N GLY A 257 -10.35 1.78 -15.14
CA GLY A 257 -10.64 0.57 -14.37
C GLY A 257 -12.11 0.46 -14.00
N ILE A 258 -12.78 -0.65 -14.31
CA ILE A 258 -14.13 -0.96 -13.80
C ILE A 258 -14.05 -2.08 -12.76
N SER A 259 -14.60 -1.88 -11.57
CA SER A 259 -14.77 -2.96 -10.60
C SER A 259 -15.83 -2.69 -9.54
N ALA A 260 -16.30 -3.77 -8.91
CA ALA A 260 -16.79 -3.70 -7.54
C ALA A 260 -15.60 -3.42 -6.58
N CYS A 261 -15.87 -2.71 -5.49
CA CYS A 261 -14.91 -2.32 -4.47
C CYS A 261 -15.42 -2.76 -3.11
N PHE A 262 -14.52 -3.32 -2.28
CA PHE A 262 -14.86 -3.89 -0.98
C PHE A 262 -14.06 -3.24 0.15
N ARG A 263 -14.75 -2.73 1.18
CA ARG A 263 -14.10 -2.06 2.33
C ARG A 263 -14.79 -2.43 3.64
N LYS A 264 -14.00 -2.76 4.68
CA LYS A 264 -14.54 -3.12 6.00
C LYS A 264 -15.16 -1.94 6.76
N GLU A 265 -14.85 -0.69 6.37
CA GLU A 265 -15.42 0.54 6.95
C GLU A 265 -15.49 0.52 8.50
N ILE A 266 -14.41 0.07 9.15
CA ILE A 266 -14.36 0.00 10.62
C ILE A 266 -14.26 1.42 11.18
N GLY A 267 -15.22 1.82 12.03
CA GLY A 267 -15.06 2.98 12.92
C GLY A 267 -16.07 4.13 12.78
N SER A 268 -17.07 4.05 11.90
CA SER A 268 -18.08 5.12 11.77
C SER A 268 -19.44 4.71 12.32
N HIS A 269 -19.52 4.53 13.64
CA HIS A 269 -20.82 4.48 14.32
C HIS A 269 -21.47 5.87 14.29
N GLY A 270 -22.63 5.98 13.64
CA GLY A 270 -23.52 7.14 13.72
C GLY A 270 -23.50 8.15 12.56
N ILE A 271 -22.59 8.07 11.59
CA ILE A 271 -22.58 8.97 10.41
C ILE A 271 -22.94 8.16 9.17
N ASP A 272 -24.09 8.47 8.55
CA ASP A 272 -24.59 7.91 7.29
C ASP A 272 -24.86 6.38 7.28
N GLU A 273 -25.36 5.81 8.38
CA GLU A 273 -25.61 4.36 8.50
C GLU A 273 -26.70 3.81 7.55
N LYS A 274 -27.53 4.68 6.96
CA LYS A 274 -28.64 4.28 6.08
C LYS A 274 -28.56 4.97 4.72
N GLY A 275 -28.27 4.21 3.68
CA GLY A 275 -28.15 4.68 2.31
C GLY A 275 -26.96 4.07 1.58
N LEU A 276 -26.48 4.80 0.56
CA LEU A 276 -25.42 4.37 -0.36
C LEU A 276 -24.09 5.14 -0.21
N PHE A 277 -23.96 6.02 0.79
CA PHE A 277 -22.78 6.91 0.88
C PHE A 277 -21.54 6.20 1.43
N ARG A 278 -21.72 5.38 2.47
CA ARG A 278 -20.68 4.56 3.07
C ARG A 278 -21.19 3.13 3.21
N VAL A 279 -20.64 2.22 2.40
CA VAL A 279 -21.10 0.85 2.25
C VAL A 279 -19.92 -0.09 2.07
N HIS A 280 -20.10 -1.37 2.41
CA HIS A 280 -19.03 -2.37 2.29
C HIS A 280 -18.73 -2.76 0.85
N GLN A 281 -19.69 -2.57 -0.05
CA GLN A 281 -19.57 -2.86 -1.48
C GLN A 281 -20.13 -1.71 -2.31
N PHE A 282 -19.36 -1.23 -3.27
CA PHE A 282 -19.80 -0.22 -4.24
C PHE A 282 -19.10 -0.41 -5.59
N ASN A 283 -19.70 0.10 -6.66
CA ASN A 283 -19.10 0.09 -8.00
C ASN A 283 -18.33 1.38 -8.24
N LYS A 284 -17.17 1.27 -8.89
CA LYS A 284 -16.33 2.43 -9.22
C LYS A 284 -15.69 2.31 -10.59
N ILE A 285 -15.66 3.44 -11.31
CA ILE A 285 -14.86 3.63 -12.51
C ILE A 285 -13.65 4.50 -12.14
N GLU A 286 -12.47 3.90 -12.20
CA GLU A 286 -11.20 4.48 -11.77
C GLU A 286 -10.40 4.99 -12.97
N GLN A 287 -9.67 6.08 -12.76
CA GLN A 287 -8.64 6.54 -13.69
C GLN A 287 -7.28 6.19 -13.12
N PHE A 288 -6.48 5.45 -13.88
CA PHE A 288 -5.08 5.17 -13.55
C PHE A 288 -4.18 5.72 -14.66
N ILE A 289 -3.10 6.40 -14.26
CA ILE A 289 -2.08 6.96 -15.15
C ILE A 289 -0.71 6.61 -14.58
#